data_AF-A0A413HVA4-F1
#
_entry.id   AF-A0A413HVA4-F1
#
_cell.length_a   1.000
_cell.length_b   1.000
_cell.length_c   1.000
_cell.angle_alpha   90.00
_cell.angle_beta   90.00
_cell.angle_gamma   90.00
#
_symmetry.space_group_name_H-M   'P 1'
#
loop_
_entity.id
_entity.type
_entity.pdbx_description
1 polymer ?
#
loop_
_entity_poly.entity_id
_entity_poly.type
_entity_poly.pdbx_seq_one_letter_code
_entity_poly.pdbx_strand_id
1 'polypeptide(L)'
;MNEVDLYYDHYKETCALSKQTQNRRNRFFCWLCILEAMSFLFLLKPDETTEIFRTGINTYFETNIALGNTVLQTFLWIIIAYVTVRYCQDSLYVRRLYPYIDRLEKEIKNVSKVAVFEREGEEYQKEYPIVLNLITLFYKMFCPILFLGINIVHIIQEWQRSTFTIALVCDTVIFGEIFLITWFYFFETHFRIANWCKSHIPLIGGIDKGLRKILRNV
;
A
#
# COMPACT_ATOMS: atom_id res chain seq x y z
N MET A 1 13.67 -35.47 -13.92
CA MET A 1 13.58 -34.61 -12.74
C MET A 1 12.82 -35.39 -11.68
N ASN A 2 13.39 -35.60 -10.49
CA ASN A 2 12.69 -36.32 -9.42
C ASN A 2 11.64 -35.41 -8.77
N GLU A 3 10.67 -35.96 -8.06
CA GLU A 3 9.59 -35.21 -7.41
C GLU A 3 10.12 -34.15 -6.43
N VAL A 4 11.18 -34.47 -5.70
CA VAL A 4 11.87 -33.51 -4.81
C VAL A 4 12.47 -32.34 -5.60
N ASP A 5 13.07 -32.60 -6.76
CA ASP A 5 13.68 -31.56 -7.60
C ASP A 5 12.60 -30.59 -8.12
N LEU A 6 11.44 -31.12 -8.52
CA LEU A 6 10.30 -30.31 -8.98
C LEU A 6 9.78 -29.38 -7.87
N TYR A 7 9.55 -29.90 -6.66
CA TYR A 7 9.10 -29.07 -5.55
C TYR A 7 10.16 -28.05 -5.12
N TYR A 8 11.43 -28.44 -5.13
CA TYR A 8 12.53 -27.55 -4.79
C TYR A 8 12.67 -26.39 -5.80
N ASP A 9 12.60 -26.67 -7.10
CA ASP A 9 12.65 -25.64 -8.13
C ASP A 9 11.47 -24.66 -7.97
N HIS A 10 10.26 -25.18 -7.75
CA HIS A 10 9.09 -24.35 -7.50
C HIS A 10 9.21 -23.52 -6.22
N TYR A 11 9.75 -24.08 -5.14
CA TYR A 11 10.04 -23.35 -3.90
C TYR A 11 11.06 -22.23 -4.12
N LYS A 12 12.14 -22.51 -4.86
CA LYS A 12 13.18 -21.52 -5.20
C LYS A 12 12.60 -20.35 -6.00
N GLU A 13 11.81 -20.65 -7.03
CA GLU A 13 11.12 -19.62 -7.82
C GLU A 13 10.16 -18.80 -6.94
N THR A 14 9.33 -19.48 -6.14
CA THR A 14 8.39 -18.82 -5.22
C THR A 14 9.10 -17.90 -4.23
N CYS A 15 10.22 -18.33 -3.66
CA CYS A 15 11.08 -17.51 -2.79
C CYS A 15 11.65 -16.28 -3.52
N ALA A 16 12.09 -16.45 -4.77
CA ALA A 16 12.59 -15.33 -5.59
C ALA A 16 11.49 -14.29 -5.88
N LEU A 17 10.29 -14.74 -6.25
CA LEU A 17 9.13 -13.86 -6.43
C LEU A 17 8.74 -13.14 -5.13
N SER A 18 8.82 -13.83 -3.99
CA SER A 18 8.59 -13.23 -2.66
C SER A 18 9.53 -12.07 -2.41
N LYS A 19 10.84 -12.31 -2.57
CA LYS A 19 11.89 -11.30 -2.37
C LYS A 19 11.74 -10.11 -3.32
N GLN A 20 11.43 -10.37 -4.59
CA GLN A 20 11.20 -9.30 -5.56
C GLN A 20 10.00 -8.43 -5.16
N THR A 21 8.91 -9.04 -4.72
CA THR A 21 7.71 -8.30 -4.29
C THR A 21 7.95 -7.51 -3.00
N GLN A 22 8.71 -8.07 -2.05
CA GLN A 22 9.12 -7.35 -0.84
C GLN A 22 9.94 -6.10 -1.17
N ASN A 23 10.91 -6.21 -2.10
CA ASN A 23 11.71 -5.07 -2.54
C ASN A 23 10.84 -3.99 -3.21
N ARG A 24 9.89 -4.41 -4.05
CA ARG A 24 8.97 -3.50 -4.73
C ARG A 24 8.05 -2.78 -3.74
N ARG A 25 7.48 -3.51 -2.77
CA ARG A 25 6.71 -2.94 -1.65
C ARG A 25 7.51 -1.89 -0.89
N ASN A 26 8.76 -2.20 -0.52
CA ASN A 26 9.61 -1.28 0.23
C ASN A 26 9.92 -0.01 -0.59
N ARG A 27 10.17 -0.15 -1.90
CA ARG A 27 10.33 1.00 -2.79
C ARG A 27 9.06 1.86 -2.85
N PHE A 28 7.88 1.26 -2.98
CA PHE A 28 6.62 2.00 -2.98
C PHE A 28 6.35 2.68 -1.63
N PHE A 29 6.70 2.05 -0.52
CA PHE A 29 6.63 2.69 0.79
C PHE A 29 7.48 3.97 0.86
N CYS A 30 8.74 3.91 0.40
CA CYS A 30 9.59 5.11 0.36
C CYS A 30 9.02 6.20 -0.55
N TRP A 31 8.45 5.81 -1.70
CA TRP A 31 7.77 6.76 -2.58
C TRP A 31 6.55 7.40 -1.91
N LEU A 32 5.73 6.63 -1.18
CA LEU A 32 4.63 7.20 -0.41
C LEU A 32 5.14 8.22 0.61
N CYS A 33 6.19 7.91 1.38
CA CYS A 33 6.75 8.88 2.31
C CYS A 33 7.16 10.20 1.63
N ILE A 34 7.80 10.13 0.46
CA ILE A 34 8.22 11.32 -0.30
C ILE A 34 7.00 12.09 -0.82
N LEU A 35 6.02 11.38 -1.40
CA LEU A 35 4.83 11.99 -1.96
C LEU A 35 3.93 12.61 -0.89
N GLU A 36 3.80 11.99 0.27
CA GLU A 36 3.05 12.52 1.41
C GLU A 36 3.76 13.74 2.02
N ALA A 37 5.10 13.74 2.09
CA ALA A 37 5.85 14.92 2.48
C ALA A 37 5.67 16.07 1.47
N MET A 38 5.64 15.76 0.18
CA MET A 38 5.37 16.73 -0.88
C MET A 38 3.92 17.25 -0.84
N SER A 39 2.96 16.37 -0.57
CA SER A 39 1.54 16.68 -0.32
C SER A 39 1.41 17.68 0.83
N PHE A 40 2.12 17.44 1.93
CA PHE A 40 2.19 18.35 3.06
C PHE A 40 2.86 19.69 2.73
N LEU A 41 3.90 19.70 1.89
CA LEU A 41 4.53 20.94 1.42
C LEU A 41 3.56 21.78 0.57
N PHE A 42 2.84 21.15 -0.37
CA PHE A 42 1.78 21.77 -1.17
C PHE A 42 0.69 22.39 -0.30
N LEU A 43 0.31 21.68 0.76
CA LEU A 43 -0.69 22.13 1.72
C LEU A 43 -0.28 23.42 2.44
N LEU A 44 1.00 23.54 2.82
CA LEU A 44 1.51 24.69 3.57
C LEU A 44 1.88 25.87 2.67
N LYS A 45 2.47 25.59 1.51
CA LYS A 45 3.12 26.57 0.62
C LYS A 45 2.85 26.25 -0.86
N PRO A 46 1.61 26.36 -1.34
CA PRO A 46 1.24 25.92 -2.68
C PRO A 46 1.95 26.70 -3.80
N ASP A 47 2.08 28.02 -3.67
CA ASP A 47 2.71 28.86 -4.69
C ASP A 47 4.23 28.62 -4.78
N GLU A 48 4.92 28.62 -3.63
CA GLU A 48 6.36 28.34 -3.56
C GLU A 48 6.67 26.93 -4.09
N THR A 49 5.84 25.94 -3.73
CA THR A 49 6.03 24.58 -4.20
C THR A 49 5.84 24.47 -5.72
N THR A 50 4.78 25.10 -6.26
CA THR A 50 4.52 25.08 -7.70
C THR A 50 5.63 25.76 -8.48
N GLU A 51 6.16 26.88 -7.98
CA GLU A 51 7.26 27.57 -8.63
C GLU A 51 8.55 26.75 -8.66
N ILE A 52 8.86 26.01 -7.57
CA ILE A 52 9.99 25.07 -7.53
C ILE A 52 9.83 24.00 -8.61
N PHE A 53 8.66 23.37 -8.70
CA PHE A 53 8.40 22.34 -9.72
C PHE A 53 8.46 22.89 -11.14
N ARG A 54 7.82 24.04 -11.36
CA ARG A 54 7.81 24.72 -12.65
C ARG A 54 9.23 25.05 -13.11
N THR A 55 10.02 25.66 -12.24
CA THR A 55 11.41 26.02 -12.52
C THR A 55 12.24 24.78 -12.83
N GLY A 56 12.09 23.71 -12.05
CA GLY A 56 12.79 22.45 -12.27
C GLY A 56 12.45 21.82 -13.63
N ILE A 57 11.16 21.72 -13.98
CA ILE A 57 10.68 21.15 -15.25
C ILE A 57 11.18 21.98 -16.43
N ASN A 58 10.99 23.30 -16.38
CA ASN A 58 11.36 24.20 -17.47
C ASN A 58 12.88 24.21 -17.71
N THR A 59 13.67 24.11 -16.64
CA THR A 59 15.14 24.00 -16.75
C THR A 59 15.56 22.68 -17.35
N TYR A 60 14.98 21.55 -16.91
CA TYR A 60 15.39 20.22 -17.37
C TYR A 60 14.99 19.94 -18.82
N PHE A 61 13.80 20.39 -19.24
CA PHE A 61 13.29 20.15 -20.58
C PHE A 61 13.54 21.30 -21.56
N GLU A 62 14.17 22.39 -21.12
CA GLU A 62 14.37 23.62 -21.92
C GLU A 62 13.04 24.15 -22.50
N THR A 63 12.00 24.18 -21.66
CA THR A 63 10.63 24.57 -22.05
C THR A 63 10.10 25.73 -21.20
N ASN A 64 8.96 26.31 -21.60
CA ASN A 64 8.26 27.36 -20.86
C ASN A 64 6.82 26.93 -20.51
N ILE A 65 6.69 25.80 -19.84
CA ILE A 65 5.39 25.29 -19.39
C ILE A 65 4.89 26.18 -18.23
N ALA A 66 3.62 26.59 -18.33
CA ALA A 66 2.90 27.27 -17.27
C ALA A 66 1.91 26.29 -16.61
N LEU A 67 2.38 25.55 -15.61
CA LEU A 67 1.50 24.73 -14.78
C LEU A 67 0.96 25.58 -13.63
N GLY A 68 -0.37 25.57 -13.45
CA GLY A 68 -1.00 26.17 -12.28
C GLY A 68 -1.03 25.19 -11.10
N ASN A 69 -1.15 25.73 -9.88
CA ASN A 69 -1.18 24.96 -8.63
C ASN A 69 -2.19 23.81 -8.69
N THR A 70 -3.41 24.08 -9.18
CA THR A 70 -4.49 23.11 -9.30
C THR A 70 -4.10 21.90 -10.15
N VAL A 71 -3.45 22.12 -11.29
CA VAL A 71 -3.06 21.02 -12.19
C VAL A 71 -2.01 20.14 -11.53
N LEU A 72 -1.01 20.76 -10.91
CA LEU A 72 0.09 20.04 -10.27
C LEU A 72 -0.38 19.27 -9.03
N GLN A 73 -1.33 19.83 -8.29
CA GLN A 73 -1.98 19.18 -7.16
C GLN A 73 -2.79 17.96 -7.59
N THR A 74 -3.63 18.07 -8.64
CA THR A 74 -4.34 16.90 -9.19
C THR A 74 -3.37 15.82 -9.68
N PHE A 75 -2.25 16.21 -10.32
CA PHE A 75 -1.22 15.23 -10.68
C PHE A 75 -0.60 14.53 -9.46
N LEU A 76 -0.35 15.27 -8.39
CA LEU A 76 0.14 14.69 -7.14
C LEU A 76 -0.85 13.68 -6.56
N TRP A 77 -2.15 14.01 -6.54
CA TRP A 77 -3.22 13.09 -6.13
C TRP A 77 -3.21 11.78 -6.94
N ILE A 78 -3.10 11.87 -8.27
CA ILE A 78 -3.05 10.70 -9.17
C ILE A 78 -1.85 9.81 -8.82
N ILE A 79 -0.67 10.41 -8.63
CA ILE A 79 0.54 9.64 -8.32
C ILE A 79 0.43 8.99 -6.94
N ILE A 80 -0.07 9.71 -5.92
CA ILE A 80 -0.31 9.16 -4.58
C ILE A 80 -1.27 7.97 -4.66
N ALA A 81 -2.38 8.10 -5.39
CA ALA A 81 -3.35 7.03 -5.55
C ALA A 81 -2.71 5.79 -6.19
N TYR A 82 -2.02 5.95 -7.31
CA TYR A 82 -1.31 4.85 -7.98
C TYR A 82 -0.33 4.15 -7.04
N VAL A 83 0.54 4.91 -6.37
CA VAL A 83 1.55 4.32 -5.47
C VAL A 83 0.88 3.63 -4.28
N THR A 84 -0.22 4.18 -3.75
CA THR A 84 -1.00 3.56 -2.67
C THR A 84 -1.57 2.23 -3.11
N VAL A 85 -2.21 2.17 -4.28
CA VAL A 85 -2.74 0.91 -4.86
C VAL A 85 -1.62 -0.14 -4.95
N ARG A 86 -0.47 0.23 -5.52
CA ARG A 86 0.66 -0.69 -5.72
C ARG A 86 1.26 -1.15 -4.39
N TYR A 87 1.40 -0.26 -3.42
CA TYR A 87 1.86 -0.59 -2.08
C TYR A 87 0.92 -1.60 -1.39
N CYS A 88 -0.39 -1.36 -1.43
CA CYS A 88 -1.39 -2.26 -0.84
C CYS A 88 -1.39 -3.63 -1.54
N GLN A 89 -1.35 -3.65 -2.88
CA GLN A 89 -1.29 -4.89 -3.67
C GLN A 89 -0.07 -5.75 -3.28
N ASP A 90 1.13 -5.17 -3.29
CA ASP A 90 2.35 -5.91 -2.97
C ASP A 90 2.38 -6.37 -1.51
N SER A 91 1.87 -5.55 -0.59
CA SER A 91 1.79 -5.89 0.83
C SER A 91 0.88 -7.09 1.10
N LEU A 92 -0.29 -7.13 0.44
CA LEU A 92 -1.23 -8.24 0.55
C LEU A 92 -0.68 -9.50 -0.16
N TYR A 93 -0.03 -9.35 -1.31
CA TYR A 93 0.57 -10.46 -2.04
C TYR A 93 1.66 -11.16 -1.21
N VAL A 94 2.61 -10.40 -0.65
CA VAL A 94 3.67 -10.95 0.22
C VAL A 94 3.06 -11.73 1.39
N ARG A 95 2.02 -11.18 2.03
CA ARG A 95 1.33 -11.86 3.14
C ARG A 95 0.71 -13.19 2.70
N ARG A 96 0.08 -13.26 1.53
CA ARG A 96 -0.54 -14.49 1.01
C ARG A 96 0.49 -15.55 0.63
N LEU A 97 1.70 -15.13 0.27
CA LEU A 97 2.76 -16.02 -0.18
C LEU A 97 3.43 -16.78 0.96
N TYR A 98 3.60 -16.19 2.14
CA TYR A 98 4.25 -16.88 3.28
C TYR A 98 3.57 -18.21 3.67
N PRO A 99 2.23 -18.30 3.87
CA PRO A 99 1.57 -19.57 4.12
C PRO A 99 1.71 -20.59 2.98
N TYR A 100 1.88 -20.12 1.74
CA TYR A 100 2.10 -21.00 0.60
C TYR A 100 3.53 -21.57 0.61
N ILE A 101 4.52 -20.74 0.91
CA ILE A 101 5.92 -21.17 1.06
C ILE A 101 6.05 -22.18 2.20
N ASP A 102 5.39 -21.94 3.35
CA ASP A 102 5.36 -22.89 4.47
C ASP A 102 4.77 -24.25 4.07
N ARG A 103 3.69 -24.27 3.27
CA ARG A 103 3.16 -25.52 2.72
C ARG A 103 4.15 -26.22 1.80
N LEU A 104 4.84 -25.49 0.92
CA LEU A 104 5.87 -26.08 0.05
C LEU A 104 7.02 -26.68 0.85
N GLU A 105 7.50 -25.99 1.88
CA GLU A 105 8.54 -26.48 2.79
C GLU A 105 8.13 -27.81 3.45
N LYS A 106 6.88 -27.92 3.89
CA LYS A 106 6.31 -29.16 4.47
C LYS A 106 6.21 -30.30 3.46
N GLU A 107 5.76 -30.02 2.23
CA GLU A 107 5.73 -31.05 1.18
C GLU A 107 7.14 -31.55 0.84
N ILE A 108 8.13 -30.64 0.69
CA ILE A 108 9.52 -31.02 0.44
C ILE A 108 10.07 -31.89 1.59
N LYS A 109 9.81 -31.51 2.85
CA LYS A 109 10.20 -32.29 4.04
C LYS A 109 9.57 -33.68 4.03
N ASN A 110 8.31 -33.80 3.61
CA ASN A 110 7.59 -35.08 3.52
C ASN A 110 8.19 -36.03 2.47
N VAL A 111 8.55 -35.50 1.28
CA VAL A 111 9.11 -36.31 0.18
C VAL A 111 10.58 -36.62 0.39
N SER A 112 11.39 -35.62 0.77
CA SER A 112 12.84 -35.78 0.95
C SER A 112 13.23 -36.49 2.25
N LYS A 113 12.34 -36.52 3.26
CA LYS A 113 12.62 -36.92 4.65
C LYS A 113 13.71 -36.09 5.34
N VAL A 114 14.07 -34.93 4.78
CA VAL A 114 15.07 -34.01 5.34
C VAL A 114 14.38 -32.88 6.08
N ALA A 115 14.72 -32.68 7.35
CA ALA A 115 14.05 -31.71 8.22
C ALA A 115 14.52 -30.25 8.06
N VAL A 116 15.41 -29.95 7.10
CA VAL A 116 16.07 -28.64 6.97
C VAL A 116 15.20 -27.58 6.28
N PHE A 117 14.15 -27.98 5.57
CA PHE A 117 13.26 -27.06 4.87
C PHE A 117 12.22 -26.45 5.82
N GLU A 118 12.64 -25.41 6.54
CA GLU A 118 11.78 -24.69 7.50
C GLU A 118 12.15 -23.19 7.63
N ARG A 119 12.96 -22.65 6.71
CA ARG A 119 13.56 -21.31 6.82
C ARG A 119 12.51 -20.20 6.79
N GLU A 120 11.60 -20.21 5.82
CA GLU A 120 10.63 -19.13 5.61
C GLU A 120 9.28 -19.40 6.32
N GLY A 121 9.03 -20.66 6.69
CA GLY A 121 7.88 -21.11 7.46
C GLY A 121 8.14 -21.07 8.98
N GLU A 122 8.47 -22.22 9.56
CA GLU A 122 8.52 -22.41 11.01
C GLU A 122 9.67 -21.63 11.68
N GLU A 123 10.89 -21.68 11.14
CA GLU A 123 12.06 -21.05 11.76
C GLU A 123 11.99 -19.50 11.68
N TYR A 124 11.38 -18.94 10.62
CA TYR A 124 11.17 -17.49 10.52
C TYR A 124 10.29 -16.95 11.67
N GLN A 125 9.31 -17.72 12.13
CA GLN A 125 8.37 -17.31 13.19
C GLN A 125 8.87 -17.60 14.61
N LYS A 126 9.87 -18.48 14.73
CA LYS A 126 10.41 -18.92 16.01
C LYS A 126 11.18 -17.79 16.69
N GLU A 127 10.85 -17.56 17.96
CA GLU A 127 11.47 -16.50 18.78
C GLU A 127 11.48 -15.12 18.11
N TYR A 128 10.43 -14.79 17.34
CA TYR A 128 10.41 -13.59 16.52
C TYR A 128 10.66 -12.32 17.38
N PRO A 129 11.75 -11.57 17.10
CA PRO A 129 12.15 -10.44 17.92
C PRO A 129 11.05 -9.40 18.10
N ILE A 130 10.86 -8.93 19.35
CA ILE A 130 9.84 -7.92 19.69
C ILE A 130 10.01 -6.65 18.86
N VAL A 131 11.25 -6.24 18.57
CA VAL A 131 11.54 -5.08 17.71
C VAL A 131 10.97 -5.27 16.30
N LEU A 132 11.09 -6.47 15.73
CA LEU A 132 10.52 -6.77 14.41
C LEU A 132 8.99 -6.80 14.44
N ASN A 133 8.38 -7.20 15.57
CA ASN A 133 6.93 -7.08 15.77
C ASN A 133 6.48 -5.62 15.80
N LEU A 134 7.21 -4.74 16.49
CA LEU A 134 6.93 -3.31 16.52
C LEU A 134 7.06 -2.67 15.13
N ILE A 135 8.15 -2.99 14.41
CA ILE A 135 8.35 -2.53 13.04
C ILE A 135 7.23 -3.02 12.11
N THR A 136 6.81 -4.28 12.28
CA THR A 136 5.69 -4.85 11.54
C THR A 136 4.38 -4.10 11.82
N LEU A 137 4.12 -3.74 13.08
CA LEU A 137 2.96 -2.93 13.48
C LEU A 137 3.03 -1.53 12.86
N PHE A 138 4.21 -0.91 12.87
CA PHE A 138 4.44 0.41 12.30
C PHE A 138 4.04 0.45 10.81
N TYR A 139 4.56 -0.47 10.00
CA TYR A 139 4.26 -0.51 8.56
C TYR A 139 2.83 -0.95 8.23
N LYS A 140 2.26 -1.86 9.03
CA LYS A 140 0.93 -2.44 8.75
C LYS A 140 -0.23 -1.60 9.30
N MET A 141 0.01 -0.76 10.29
CA MET A 141 -1.04 -0.05 11.02
C MET A 141 -0.76 1.45 11.09
N PHE A 142 0.38 1.85 11.64
CA PHE A 142 0.68 3.26 11.86
C PHE A 142 0.81 4.05 10.55
N CYS A 143 1.67 3.63 9.62
CA CYS A 143 1.88 4.38 8.38
C CYS A 143 0.61 4.52 7.51
N PRO A 144 -0.18 3.46 7.26
CA PRO A 144 -1.42 3.59 6.51
C PRO A 144 -2.42 4.57 7.15
N ILE A 145 -2.55 4.55 8.49
CA ILE A 145 -3.40 5.50 9.21
C ILE A 145 -2.85 6.92 9.09
N LEU A 146 -1.52 7.10 9.23
CA LEU A 146 -0.86 8.39 9.10
C LEU A 146 -1.08 8.99 7.70
N PHE A 147 -0.80 8.24 6.64
CA PHE A 147 -0.99 8.69 5.25
C PHE A 147 -2.45 9.00 4.96
N LEU A 148 -3.38 8.16 5.44
CA LEU A 148 -4.81 8.45 5.30
C LEU A 148 -5.19 9.75 6.03
N GLY A 149 -4.65 9.98 7.22
CA GLY A 149 -4.87 11.21 7.99
C GLY A 149 -4.34 12.45 7.27
N ILE A 150 -3.14 12.38 6.69
CA ILE A 150 -2.56 13.47 5.88
C ILE A 150 -3.48 13.79 4.70
N ASN A 151 -3.91 12.78 3.94
CA ASN A 151 -4.78 12.97 2.80
C ASN A 151 -6.18 13.50 3.19
N ILE A 152 -6.73 13.08 4.34
CA ILE A 152 -7.98 13.64 4.90
C ILE A 152 -7.81 15.14 5.18
N VAL A 153 -6.74 15.54 5.85
CA VAL A 153 -6.48 16.95 6.15
C VAL A 153 -6.28 17.73 4.85
N HIS A 154 -5.58 17.15 3.87
CA HIS A 154 -5.33 17.79 2.58
C HIS A 154 -6.65 18.08 1.85
N ILE A 155 -7.50 17.07 1.65
CA ILE A 155 -8.76 17.25 0.92
C ILE A 155 -9.70 18.23 1.65
N ILE A 156 -9.75 18.21 2.99
CA ILE A 156 -10.53 19.19 3.77
C ILE A 156 -10.04 20.61 3.52
N GLN A 157 -8.73 20.85 3.56
CA GLN A 157 -8.18 22.19 3.30
C GLN A 157 -8.39 22.63 1.85
N GLU A 158 -8.34 21.70 0.91
CA GLU A 158 -8.62 21.98 -0.50
C GLU A 158 -10.05 22.49 -0.69
N TRP A 159 -11.03 21.83 -0.07
CA TRP A 159 -12.43 22.27 -0.04
C TRP A 159 -12.65 23.61 0.66
N GLN A 160 -11.84 23.93 1.68
CA GLN A 160 -11.95 25.22 2.39
C GLN A 160 -11.37 26.40 1.59
N ARG A 161 -10.32 26.16 0.79
CA ARG A 161 -9.59 27.21 0.07
C ARG A 161 -10.06 27.41 -1.36
N SER A 162 -10.59 26.36 -1.99
CA SER A 162 -10.94 26.37 -3.41
C SER A 162 -12.40 26.72 -3.64
N THR A 163 -12.67 27.39 -4.75
CA THR A 163 -14.03 27.44 -5.30
C THR A 163 -14.37 26.09 -5.93
N PHE A 164 -15.66 25.84 -6.12
CA PHE A 164 -16.11 24.60 -6.77
C PHE A 164 -15.57 24.53 -8.21
N THR A 165 -14.65 23.60 -8.46
CA THR A 165 -14.00 23.38 -9.76
C THR A 165 -14.02 21.90 -10.13
N ILE A 166 -13.85 21.59 -11.41
CA ILE A 166 -13.76 20.20 -11.90
C ILE A 166 -12.57 19.48 -11.27
N ALA A 167 -11.44 20.18 -11.06
CA ALA A 167 -10.26 19.62 -10.41
C ALA A 167 -10.56 19.17 -8.97
N LEU A 168 -11.25 19.99 -8.17
CA LEU A 168 -11.66 19.62 -6.82
C LEU A 168 -12.55 18.38 -6.80
N VAL A 169 -13.45 18.24 -7.78
CA VAL A 169 -14.28 17.03 -7.93
C VAL A 169 -13.42 15.81 -8.26
N CYS A 170 -12.48 15.94 -9.21
CA CYS A 170 -11.52 14.88 -9.54
C CYS A 170 -10.69 14.46 -8.32
N ASP A 171 -10.13 15.42 -7.59
CA ASP A 171 -9.29 15.20 -6.41
C ASP A 171 -10.10 14.53 -5.29
N THR A 172 -11.37 14.90 -5.12
CA THR A 172 -12.30 14.24 -4.19
C THR A 172 -12.58 12.79 -4.58
N VAL A 173 -12.77 12.49 -5.87
CA VAL A 173 -12.97 11.13 -6.36
C VAL A 173 -11.72 10.28 -6.13
N ILE A 174 -10.54 10.81 -6.46
CA ILE A 174 -9.25 10.14 -6.25
C ILE A 174 -9.00 9.88 -4.75
N PHE A 175 -9.28 10.87 -3.89
CA PHE A 175 -9.23 10.68 -2.45
C PHE A 175 -10.17 9.56 -1.99
N GLY A 176 -11.39 9.49 -2.55
CA GLY A 176 -12.34 8.41 -2.30
C GLY A 176 -11.76 7.03 -2.62
N GLU A 177 -11.03 6.89 -3.72
CA GLU A 177 -10.32 5.64 -4.07
C GLU A 177 -9.21 5.30 -3.08
N ILE A 178 -8.36 6.28 -2.73
CA ILE A 178 -7.29 6.12 -1.71
C ILE A 178 -7.90 5.64 -0.39
N PHE A 179 -8.98 6.29 0.05
CA PHE A 179 -9.69 5.94 1.28
C PHE A 179 -10.21 4.50 1.21
N LEU A 180 -10.92 4.13 0.14
CA LEU A 180 -11.52 2.82 -0.03
C LEU A 180 -10.47 1.70 -0.08
N ILE A 181 -9.37 1.91 -0.81
CA ILE A 181 -8.29 0.92 -0.92
C ILE A 181 -7.56 0.76 0.42
N THR A 182 -7.25 1.87 1.09
CA THR A 182 -6.59 1.85 2.40
C THR A 182 -7.49 1.19 3.45
N TRP A 183 -8.79 1.46 3.39
CA TRP A 183 -9.80 0.79 4.22
C TRP A 183 -9.76 -0.72 4.00
N PHE A 184 -9.90 -1.20 2.77
CA PHE A 184 -9.83 -2.64 2.49
C PHE A 184 -8.52 -3.28 2.95
N TYR A 185 -7.40 -2.63 2.66
CA TYR A 185 -6.09 -3.07 3.10
C TYR A 185 -6.02 -3.24 4.61
N PHE A 186 -6.55 -2.28 5.38
CA PHE A 186 -6.56 -2.32 6.84
C PHE A 186 -7.38 -3.51 7.36
N PHE A 187 -8.59 -3.71 6.84
CA PHE A 187 -9.47 -4.80 7.27
C PHE A 187 -8.93 -6.19 6.89
N GLU A 188 -8.27 -6.34 5.74
CA GLU A 188 -7.62 -7.61 5.37
C GLU A 188 -6.37 -7.88 6.22
N THR A 189 -5.63 -6.84 6.56
CA THR A 189 -4.38 -6.94 7.33
C THR A 189 -4.64 -7.26 8.81
N HIS A 190 -5.71 -6.70 9.39
CA HIS A 190 -6.02 -6.76 10.82
C HIS A 190 -7.36 -7.44 11.09
N PHE A 191 -7.51 -8.69 10.65
CA PHE A 191 -8.80 -9.42 10.71
C PHE A 191 -9.47 -9.44 12.10
N ARG A 192 -8.70 -9.45 13.20
CA ARG A 192 -9.24 -9.43 14.57
C ARG A 192 -9.92 -8.10 14.89
N ILE A 193 -9.23 -6.99 14.61
CA ILE A 193 -9.75 -5.63 14.78
C ILE A 193 -10.94 -5.43 13.85
N ALA A 194 -10.81 -5.87 12.60
CA ALA A 194 -11.87 -5.87 11.60
C ALA A 194 -13.15 -6.57 12.10
N ASN A 195 -13.03 -7.78 12.63
CA ASN A 195 -14.17 -8.54 13.14
C ASN A 195 -14.81 -7.84 14.34
N TRP A 196 -14.01 -7.28 15.25
CA TRP A 196 -14.50 -6.49 16.36
C TRP A 196 -15.26 -5.24 15.89
N CYS A 197 -14.70 -4.48 14.93
CA CYS A 197 -15.37 -3.30 14.37
C CYS A 197 -16.69 -3.68 13.67
N LYS A 198 -16.71 -4.78 12.92
CA LYS A 198 -17.93 -5.26 12.23
C LYS A 198 -19.02 -5.71 13.19
N SER A 199 -18.66 -6.27 14.35
CA SER A 199 -19.64 -6.73 15.34
C SER A 199 -20.19 -5.59 16.20
N HIS A 200 -19.41 -4.54 16.46
CA HIS A 200 -19.81 -3.43 17.34
C HIS A 200 -20.33 -2.20 16.58
N ILE A 201 -19.97 -2.03 15.30
CA ILE A 201 -20.38 -0.89 14.48
C ILE A 201 -21.18 -1.40 13.27
N PRO A 202 -22.53 -1.39 13.33
CA PRO A 202 -23.39 -2.00 12.31
C PRO A 202 -23.21 -1.37 10.92
N LEU A 203 -22.85 -0.09 10.87
CA LEU A 203 -22.57 0.65 9.65
C LEU A 203 -21.35 0.09 8.89
N ILE A 204 -20.27 -0.27 9.62
CA ILE A 204 -19.07 -0.90 9.04
C ILE A 204 -19.40 -2.28 8.49
N GLY A 205 -20.21 -3.07 9.22
CA GLY A 205 -20.66 -4.38 8.77
C GLY A 205 -21.52 -4.32 7.50
N GLY A 206 -22.40 -3.32 7.38
CA GLY A 206 -23.20 -3.07 6.19
C GLY A 206 -22.37 -2.68 4.97
N ILE A 207 -21.44 -1.75 5.13
CA ILE A 207 -20.53 -1.30 4.06
C ILE A 207 -19.66 -2.44 3.53
N ASP A 208 -19.05 -3.24 4.42
CA ASP A 208 -18.20 -4.37 4.00
C ASP A 208 -18.98 -5.42 3.20
N LYS A 209 -20.22 -5.75 3.61
CA LYS A 209 -21.09 -6.68 2.86
C LYS A 209 -21.49 -6.12 1.49
N GLY A 210 -21.89 -4.85 1.45
CA GLY A 210 -22.30 -4.17 0.21
C GLY A 210 -21.16 -4.12 -0.80
N LEU A 211 -19.98 -3.63 -0.38
CA LEU A 211 -18.83 -3.51 -1.27
C LEU A 211 -18.30 -4.88 -1.73
N ARG A 212 -18.21 -5.89 -0.85
CA ARG A 212 -17.78 -7.25 -1.27
C ARG A 212 -18.72 -7.88 -2.28
N LYS A 213 -20.02 -7.61 -2.18
CA LYS A 213 -21.01 -8.09 -3.16
C LYS A 213 -20.81 -7.43 -4.51
N ILE A 214 -20.57 -6.12 -4.54
CA ILE A 214 -20.30 -5.38 -5.78
C ILE A 214 -18.99 -5.89 -6.42
N LEU A 215 -17.91 -5.94 -5.65
CA LEU A 215 -16.57 -6.29 -6.14
C LEU A 215 -16.39 -7.77 -6.52
N ARG A 216 -17.25 -8.68 -6.05
CA ARG A 216 -17.24 -10.09 -6.50
C ARG A 216 -17.88 -10.30 -7.86
N ASN A 217 -18.66 -9.33 -8.33
CA ASN A 217 -19.39 -9.40 -9.59
C ASN A 217 -18.73 -8.57 -10.71
N VAL A 218 -17.53 -8.04 -10.44
CA VAL A 218 -16.66 -7.33 -11.39
C VAL A 218 -15.44 -8.20 -11.64
#